data_AF-A0AAD5G5I3-F1
#
_entry.id   AF-A0AAD5G5I3-F1
#
_cell.length_a   1.000
_cell.length_b   1.000
_cell.length_c   1.000
_cell.angle_alpha   90.00
_cell.angle_beta   90.00
_cell.angle_gamma   90.00
#
_symmetry.space_group_name_H-M   'P 1'
#
loop_
_entity.id
_entity.type
_entity.pdbx_description
1 polymer ?
#
loop_
_entity_poly.entity_id
_entity_poly.type
_entity_poly.pdbx_seq_one_letter_code
_entity_poly.pdbx_strand_id
1 'polypeptide(L)'
;MGGINMVDTRVVDLEQKTCACRGWEITGMPCRHVVAALWFKSTNGGRVGALESWVNPVYTIERWRQIYSFKINPINGRALWPKCDVPTTLLPPNHHTKWVDQRK
;
A
#
# COMPACT_ATOMS: atom_id res chain seq x y z
N MET A 1 -23.60 27.43 -18.68
CA MET A 1 -22.28 27.83 -18.15
C MET A 1 -21.88 26.77 -17.13
N GLY A 2 -21.14 25.75 -17.60
CA GLY A 2 -20.78 24.58 -16.80
C GLY A 2 -19.75 24.93 -15.74
N GLY A 3 -20.01 24.52 -14.50
CA GLY A 3 -19.26 24.88 -13.32
C GLY A 3 -17.78 24.46 -13.40
N ILE A 4 -16.91 25.41 -13.03
CA ILE A 4 -15.61 25.24 -12.40
C ILE A 4 -15.16 23.79 -12.18
N ASN A 5 -14.32 23.29 -13.09
CA ASN A 5 -13.44 22.16 -12.82
C ASN A 5 -12.57 22.53 -11.61
N MET A 6 -12.90 21.98 -10.45
CA MET A 6 -12.05 22.05 -9.26
C MET A 6 -10.80 21.21 -9.58
N VAL A 7 -9.74 21.86 -10.04
CA VAL A 7 -8.48 21.21 -10.39
C VAL A 7 -7.92 20.56 -9.13
N ASP A 8 -8.03 19.24 -9.02
CA ASP A 8 -7.46 18.45 -7.92
C ASP A 8 -5.93 18.54 -7.98
N THR A 9 -5.41 19.59 -7.36
CA THR A 9 -4.00 19.96 -7.34
C THR A 9 -3.33 19.32 -6.14
N ARG A 10 -2.21 18.63 -6.37
CA ARG A 10 -1.40 18.01 -5.30
C ARG A 10 0.07 18.28 -5.54
N VAL A 11 0.81 18.45 -4.45
CA VAL A 11 2.27 18.49 -4.48
C VAL A 11 2.78 17.07 -4.69
N VAL A 12 3.67 16.91 -5.67
CA VAL A 12 4.36 15.65 -6.00
C VAL A 12 5.85 15.90 -5.87
N ASP A 13 6.52 15.08 -5.07
CA ASP A 13 7.98 15.02 -5.03
C ASP A 13 8.42 13.75 -5.76
N LEU A 14 8.98 13.94 -6.97
CA LEU A 14 9.44 12.85 -7.81
C LEU A 14 10.75 12.22 -7.28
N GLU A 15 11.57 12.98 -6.55
CA GLU A 15 12.83 12.47 -6.02
C GLU A 15 12.58 11.59 -4.80
N GLN A 16 11.76 12.06 -3.87
CA GLN A 16 11.37 11.30 -2.69
C GLN A 16 10.29 10.25 -2.98
N LYS A 17 9.75 10.23 -4.21
CA LYS A 17 8.64 9.36 -4.62
C LYS A 17 7.41 9.49 -3.72
N THR A 18 7.03 10.72 -3.40
CA THR A 18 5.87 11.02 -2.54
C THR A 18 4.83 11.88 -3.25
N CYS A 19 3.59 11.81 -2.77
CA CYS A 19 2.53 12.69 -3.24
C CYS A 19 1.65 13.08 -2.06
N ALA A 20 1.19 14.34 -2.01
CA ALA A 20 0.30 14.81 -0.95
C ALA A 20 -1.02 14.01 -0.82
N CYS A 21 -1.42 13.24 -1.84
CA CYS A 21 -2.57 12.33 -1.74
C CYS A 21 -2.25 11.00 -1.03
N ARG A 22 -0.98 10.76 -0.67
CA ARG A 22 -0.42 9.56 -0.03
C ARG A 22 -0.55 8.24 -0.79
N GLY A 23 -1.21 8.25 -1.94
CA GLY A 23 -1.45 7.05 -2.74
C GLY A 23 -0.15 6.36 -3.17
N TRP A 24 0.87 7.14 -3.53
CA TRP A 24 2.15 6.58 -3.97
C TRP A 24 2.93 5.93 -2.82
N GLU A 25 2.98 6.56 -1.64
CA GLU A 25 3.65 5.96 -0.48
C GLU A 25 2.93 4.71 0.03
N ILE A 26 1.60 4.73 0.07
CA ILE A 26 0.79 3.62 0.60
C ILE A 26 0.86 2.41 -0.33
N THR A 27 0.72 2.62 -1.64
CA THR A 27 0.63 1.52 -2.61
C THR A 27 1.96 1.19 -3.27
N GLY A 28 2.96 2.07 -3.19
CA GLY A 28 4.17 1.96 -4.00
C GLY A 28 3.94 2.16 -5.50
N MET A 29 2.72 2.47 -5.95
CA MET A 29 2.38 2.69 -7.35
C MET A 29 2.09 4.18 -7.62
N PRO A 30 2.55 4.76 -8.75
CA PRO A 30 2.25 6.14 -9.11
C PRO A 30 0.74 6.40 -9.12
N CYS A 31 0.28 7.38 -8.34
CA CYS A 31 -1.11 7.83 -8.39
C CYS A 31 -1.35 8.75 -9.60
N ARG A 32 -2.62 9.13 -9.87
CA ARG A 32 -2.97 10.04 -10.98
C ARG A 32 -2.18 11.35 -11.00
N HIS A 33 -1.84 11.89 -9.82
CA HIS A 33 -1.08 13.14 -9.69
C HIS A 33 0.37 12.95 -10.10
N VAL A 34 0.97 11.82 -9.72
CA VAL A 34 2.34 11.47 -10.10
C VAL A 34 2.43 11.26 -11.60
N VAL A 35 1.47 10.52 -12.19
CA VAL A 35 1.42 10.33 -13.64
C VAL A 35 1.31 11.67 -14.36
N ALA A 36 0.48 12.60 -13.88
CA ALA A 36 0.38 13.94 -14.43
C ALA A 36 1.69 14.74 -14.30
N ALA A 37 2.36 14.67 -13.14
CA ALA A 37 3.65 15.34 -12.92
C ALA A 37 4.77 14.78 -13.81
N LEU A 38 4.80 13.45 -14.01
CA LEU A 38 5.72 12.78 -14.92
C LEU A 38 5.47 13.19 -16.37
N TRP A 39 4.20 13.24 -16.79
CA TRP A 39 3.82 13.70 -18.12
C TRP A 39 4.29 15.14 -18.35
N PHE A 40 3.99 16.05 -17.40
CA PHE A 40 4.44 17.44 -17.47
C PHE A 40 5.98 17.54 -17.56
N LYS A 41 6.72 16.81 -16.72
CA LYS A 41 8.19 16.77 -16.80
C LYS A 41 8.67 16.32 -18.18
N SER A 42 8.03 15.29 -18.76
CA SER A 42 8.39 14.77 -20.09
C SER A 42 8.10 15.78 -21.21
N THR A 43 6.95 16.44 -21.18
CA THR A 43 6.58 17.44 -22.22
C THR A 43 7.43 18.70 -22.15
N ASN A 44 8.03 18.98 -21.00
CA ASN A 44 8.88 20.14 -20.77
C ASN A 44 10.38 19.82 -20.91
N GLY A 45 10.73 18.77 -21.65
CA GLY A 45 12.12 18.42 -21.96
C GLY A 45 12.87 17.69 -20.85
N GLY A 46 12.21 17.39 -19.73
CA GLY A 46 12.77 16.59 -18.66
C GLY A 46 12.81 15.11 -19.06
N ARG A 47 13.92 14.44 -18.76
CA ARG A 47 14.05 13.00 -18.98
C ARG A 47 13.17 12.23 -17.98
N VAL A 48 12.26 11.43 -18.51
CA VAL A 48 11.40 10.51 -17.75
C VAL A 48 11.66 9.11 -18.28
N GLY A 49 12.00 8.18 -17.39
CA GLY A 49 12.17 6.77 -17.75
C GLY A 49 10.84 6.07 -18.00
N ALA A 50 10.88 4.76 -18.21
CA ALA A 50 9.68 3.92 -18.27
C ALA A 50 8.82 4.07 -17.00
N LEU A 51 7.50 4.01 -17.11
CA LEU A 51 6.59 4.25 -15.99
C LEU A 51 6.86 3.28 -14.82
N GLU A 52 7.24 2.06 -15.15
CA GLU A 52 7.61 0.97 -14.24
C GLU A 52 8.79 1.34 -13.34
N SER A 53 9.70 2.23 -13.79
CA SER A 53 10.82 2.72 -12.96
C SER A 53 10.37 3.60 -11.78
N TRP A 54 9.13 4.08 -11.83
CA TRP A 54 8.50 4.87 -10.76
C TRP A 54 7.68 4.00 -9.80
N VAL A 55 7.49 2.71 -10.10
CA VAL A 55 6.85 1.74 -9.20
C VAL A 55 7.85 1.26 -8.14
N ASN A 56 7.36 0.94 -6.95
CA ASN A 56 8.18 0.39 -5.87
C ASN A 56 8.78 -0.97 -6.29
N PRO A 57 10.08 -1.23 -6.04
CA PRO A 57 10.73 -2.50 -6.39
C PRO A 57 10.07 -3.75 -5.80
N VAL A 58 9.23 -3.64 -4.77
CA VAL A 58 8.44 -4.75 -4.21
C VAL A 58 7.61 -5.51 -5.26
N TYR A 59 7.21 -4.83 -6.34
CA TYR A 59 6.44 -5.41 -7.43
C TYR A 59 7.29 -6.10 -8.52
N THR A 60 8.61 -6.13 -8.37
CA THR A 60 9.47 -6.81 -9.34
C THR A 60 9.51 -8.32 -9.10
N ILE A 61 9.62 -9.09 -10.19
CA ILE A 61 9.81 -10.55 -10.12
C ILE A 61 11.05 -10.91 -9.31
N GLU A 62 12.12 -10.12 -9.46
CA GLU A 62 13.35 -10.29 -8.70
C GLU A 62 13.08 -10.19 -7.18
N ARG A 63 12.38 -9.14 -6.74
CA ARG A 63 12.06 -8.97 -5.33
C ARG A 63 11.10 -10.05 -4.82
N TRP A 64 10.14 -10.46 -5.63
CA TRP A 64 9.26 -11.59 -5.32
C TRP A 64 10.07 -12.88 -5.10
N ARG A 65 11.00 -13.23 -6.00
CA ARG A 65 11.87 -14.40 -5.86
C ARG A 65 12.72 -14.35 -4.60
N GLN A 66 13.24 -13.18 -4.26
CA GLN A 66 14.02 -12.99 -3.02
C GLN A 66 13.16 -13.20 -1.77
N ILE A 67 11.95 -12.64 -1.72
CA ILE A 67 11.02 -12.78 -0.58
C ILE A 67 10.63 -14.25 -0.38
N TYR A 68 10.36 -14.97 -1.46
CA TYR A 68 9.95 -16.37 -1.43
C TYR A 68 11.10 -17.37 -1.63
N SER A 69 12.35 -16.91 -1.50
CA SER A 69 13.53 -17.78 -1.66
C SER A 69 13.64 -18.82 -0.54
N PHE A 70 13.09 -18.51 0.63
CA PHE A 70 13.06 -19.39 1.78
C PHE A 70 11.74 -20.15 1.87
N LYS A 71 11.83 -21.43 2.23
CA LYS A 71 10.66 -22.27 2.46
C LYS A 71 10.13 -22.04 3.87
N ILE A 72 8.82 -21.87 3.98
CA ILE A 72 8.13 -22.02 5.26
C ILE A 72 8.00 -23.52 5.51
N ASN A 73 8.73 -24.03 6.49
CA ASN A 73 8.62 -25.43 6.88
C ASN A 73 7.24 -25.70 7.48
N PRO A 74 6.63 -26.87 7.22
CA PRO A 74 5.39 -27.24 7.87
C PRO A 74 5.61 -27.23 9.39
N ILE A 75 4.65 -26.63 10.09
CA ILE A 75 4.62 -26.71 11.55
C ILE A 75 3.95 -28.03 11.89
N ASN A 76 4.56 -28.79 12.79
CA ASN A 76 3.95 -29.99 13.35
C ASN A 76 2.57 -29.67 13.94
N GLY A 77 1.69 -30.67 14.11
CA GLY A 77 0.34 -30.45 14.65
C GLY A 77 0.34 -29.75 16.01
N ARG A 78 -0.80 -29.13 16.38
CA ARG A 78 -0.98 -28.35 17.62
C ARG A 78 -0.43 -29.01 18.90
N ALA A 79 -0.45 -30.34 18.96
CA ALA A 79 0.08 -31.11 20.09
C ALA A 79 1.59 -30.93 20.31
N LEU A 80 2.34 -30.59 19.25
CA LEU A 80 3.80 -30.42 19.26
C LEU A 80 4.23 -28.95 19.28
N TRP A 81 3.28 -28.01 19.39
CA TRP A 81 3.63 -26.59 19.48
C TRP A 81 4.22 -26.28 20.85
N PRO A 82 5.32 -25.49 20.93
CA PRO A 82 5.82 -25.02 22.21
C PRO A 82 4.73 -24.23 22.93
N LYS A 83 4.62 -24.44 24.24
CA LYS A 83 3.73 -23.64 25.07
C LYS A 83 4.27 -22.21 25.08
N CYS A 84 3.38 -21.24 24.94
CA CYS A 84 3.73 -19.84 25.04
C CYS A 84 3.93 -19.52 26.53
N ASP A 85 5.14 -19.13 26.93
CA ASP A 85 5.46 -18.72 28.31
C ASP A 85 4.99 -17.29 28.63
N VAL A 86 4.34 -16.63 27.68
CA VAL A 86 3.81 -15.28 27.89
C VAL A 86 2.62 -15.38 28.86
N PRO A 87 2.66 -14.73 30.04
CA PRO A 87 1.62 -14.82 31.06
C PRO A 87 0.31 -14.13 30.66
N THR A 88 0.20 -13.64 29.44
CA THR A 88 -0.98 -12.96 28.92
C THR A 88 -2.00 -13.97 28.43
N THR A 89 -3.14 -14.04 29.11
CA THR A 89 -4.31 -14.72 28.57
C THR A 89 -4.86 -13.89 27.41
N LEU A 90 -4.78 -14.42 26.18
CA LEU A 90 -5.45 -13.83 25.03
C LEU A 90 -6.96 -13.98 25.21
N LEU A 91 -7.61 -12.89 25.61
CA LEU A 91 -9.06 -12.82 25.62
C LEU A 91 -9.55 -12.56 24.18
N PRO A 92 -10.65 -13.21 23.75
CA PRO A 92 -11.27 -12.85 22.49
C PRO A 92 -11.67 -11.36 22.52
N PRO A 93 -11.65 -10.66 21.37
CA PRO A 93 -12.15 -9.30 21.29
C PRO A 93 -13.58 -9.23 21.84
N ASN A 94 -13.91 -8.16 22.57
CA ASN A 94 -15.28 -7.92 23.01
C ASN A 94 -16.19 -7.83 21.78
N HIS A 95 -17.04 -8.85 21.59
CA HIS A 95 -17.99 -8.89 20.50
C HIS A 95 -19.10 -7.87 20.76
N HIS A 96 -18.96 -6.67 20.20
CA HIS A 96 -20.05 -5.70 20.17
C HIS A 96 -21.14 -6.19 19.21
N THR A 97 -22.18 -6.84 19.74
CA THR A 97 -23.44 -7.08 19.02
C THR A 97 -24.11 -5.74 18.74
N LYS A 98 -23.74 -5.05 17.65
CA LYS A 98 -24.51 -3.90 17.14
C LYS A 98 -25.71 -4.36 16.30
N TRP A 99 -26.53 -5.21 16.89
CA TRP A 99 -27.85 -5.55 16.37
C TRP A 99 -28.87 -5.45 17.51
N VAL A 100 -29.04 -4.24 18.03
CA VAL A 100 -30.28 -3.86 18.72
C VAL A 100 -31.13 -3.19 17.65
N ASP A 101 -32.18 -3.89 17.24
CA ASP A 101 -33.21 -3.44 16.31
C ASP A 101 -33.72 -2.04 16.69
N GLN A 102 -33.48 -1.05 15.83
CA GLN A 102 -33.97 0.31 15.99
C GLN A 102 -35.35 0.52 15.34
N ARG A 103 -36.11 -0.55 15.04
CA ARG A 103 -37.51 -0.45 14.62
C ARG A 103 -38.47 -0.65 15.80
N LYS A 104 -38.65 0.41 16.58
CA LYS A 104 -39.93 0.70 17.26
C LYS A 104 -40.30 2.15 17.03
#